data_AF-A0A8J4WSP5-F1
#
_entry.id   AF-A0A8J4WSP5-F1
#
_cell.length_a   1.000
_cell.length_b   1.000
_cell.length_c   1.000
_cell.angle_alpha   90.00
_cell.angle_beta   90.00
_cell.angle_gamma   90.00
#
_symmetry.space_group_name_H-M   'P 1'
#
loop_
_entity.id
_entity.type
_entity.pdbx_description
1 polymer ?
#
loop_
_entity_poly.entity_id
_entity_poly.type
_entity_poly.pdbx_seq_one_letter_code
_entity_poly.pdbx_strand_id
1 'polypeptide(L)'
;MSSSKSSDGVPKWESKARFALCVLGLILSVYALHVKFSRESDPDYRAMCDLAESVSCSKVFTSRWGRGFGFVQLFAQEDSLLNQPNSLLGIIFYTLQLVL
;
A
#
# COMPACT_ATOMS: atom_id res chain seq x y z
N MET A 1 -6.44 -39.86 -33.10
CA MET A 1 -6.30 -40.23 -31.68
C MET A 1 -6.27 -38.95 -30.86
N SER A 2 -7.27 -38.79 -30.01
CA SER A 2 -7.45 -37.65 -29.10
C SER A 2 -6.56 -37.83 -27.86
N SER A 3 -5.86 -36.77 -27.44
CA SER A 3 -5.60 -36.49 -26.02
C SER A 3 -4.99 -35.09 -25.87
N SER A 4 -5.88 -34.11 -25.84
CA SER A 4 -5.66 -32.86 -25.11
C SER A 4 -5.82 -33.18 -23.61
N LYS A 5 -4.80 -32.92 -22.80
CA LYS A 5 -4.95 -32.83 -21.34
C LYS A 5 -4.24 -31.58 -20.83
N SER A 6 -5.05 -30.52 -20.79
CA SER A 6 -5.21 -29.57 -19.68
C SER A 6 -3.94 -29.03 -19.01
N SER A 7 -3.68 -27.75 -19.31
CA SER A 7 -2.89 -26.80 -18.54
C SER A 7 -2.94 -27.06 -17.04
N ASP A 8 -1.76 -27.20 -16.42
CA ASP A 8 -1.60 -27.23 -14.97
C ASP A 8 -2.21 -25.95 -14.37
N GLY A 9 -3.42 -26.09 -13.84
CA GLY A 9 -4.17 -25.02 -13.22
C GLY A 9 -3.54 -24.69 -11.87
N VAL A 10 -3.27 -23.41 -11.65
CA VAL A 10 -2.81 -22.88 -10.35
C VAL A 10 -3.62 -23.46 -9.19
N PRO A 11 -2.97 -23.86 -8.09
CA PRO A 11 -3.66 -24.46 -6.96
C PRO A 11 -4.74 -23.53 -6.39
N LYS A 12 -5.92 -24.07 -6.08
CA LYS A 12 -7.04 -23.27 -5.53
C LYS A 12 -6.71 -22.53 -4.22
N TRP A 13 -5.70 -22.97 -3.47
CA TRP A 13 -5.25 -22.30 -2.24
C TRP A 13 -4.49 -21.01 -2.54
N GLU A 14 -3.82 -20.94 -3.69
CA GLU A 14 -3.05 -19.78 -4.13
C GLU A 14 -3.99 -18.59 -4.40
N SER A 15 -5.07 -18.81 -5.14
CA SER A 15 -6.06 -17.75 -5.41
C SER A 15 -6.72 -17.23 -4.11
N LYS A 16 -7.01 -18.13 -3.16
CA LYS A 16 -7.58 -17.74 -1.86
C LYS A 16 -6.59 -16.95 -1.01
N ALA A 17 -5.33 -17.38 -0.96
CA ALA A 17 -4.27 -16.69 -0.24
C ALA A 17 -4.00 -15.31 -0.86
N ARG A 18 -3.91 -15.23 -2.19
CA ARG A 18 -3.75 -13.97 -2.93
C ARG A 18 -4.88 -13.00 -2.61
N PHE A 19 -6.13 -13.45 -2.67
CA PHE A 19 -7.28 -12.62 -2.33
C PHE A 19 -7.20 -12.09 -0.89
N ALA A 20 -6.94 -12.96 0.09
CA ALA A 20 -6.84 -12.56 1.49
C ALA A 20 -5.70 -11.55 1.74
N LEU A 21 -4.52 -11.80 1.16
CA LEU A 21 -3.36 -10.92 1.29
C LEU A 21 -3.59 -9.56 0.62
N CYS A 22 -4.24 -9.52 -0.54
CA CYS A 22 -4.53 -8.26 -1.22
C CYS A 22 -5.60 -7.44 -0.48
N VAL A 23 -6.64 -8.08 0.04
CA VAL A 23 -7.65 -7.40 0.86
C VAL A 23 -7.01 -6.82 2.14
N LEU A 24 -6.18 -7.61 2.83
CA LEU A 24 -5.46 -7.13 4.00
C LEU A 24 -4.52 -5.96 3.63
N GLY A 25 -3.78 -6.08 2.53
CA GLY A 25 -2.92 -5.04 2.00
C GLY A 25 -3.66 -3.74 1.66
N LEU A 26 -4.85 -3.84 1.06
CA LEU A 26 -5.72 -2.70 0.78
C LEU A 26 -6.17 -2.00 2.06
N ILE A 27 -6.67 -2.76 3.04
CA ILE A 27 -7.12 -2.21 4.33
C ILE A 27 -5.98 -1.43 5.00
N LEU A 28 -4.79 -2.03 5.07
CA LEU A 28 -3.62 -1.38 5.66
C LEU A 28 -3.18 -0.14 4.87
N SER A 29 -3.26 -0.18 3.54
CA SER A 29 -2.90 0.96 2.68
C SER A 29 -3.88 2.12 2.85
N VAL A 30 -5.19 1.85 2.87
CA VAL A 30 -6.22 2.86 3.15
C VAL A 30 -6.03 3.44 4.56
N TYR A 31 -5.78 2.60 5.57
CA TYR A 31 -5.55 3.05 6.93
C TYR A 31 -4.32 3.96 7.04
N ALA A 32 -3.21 3.60 6.38
CA ALA A 32 -2.01 4.44 6.33
C ALA A 32 -2.28 5.79 5.65
N LEU A 33 -3.08 5.82 4.58
CA LEU A 33 -3.50 7.06 3.93
C LEU A 33 -4.36 7.92 4.85
N HIS A 34 -5.32 7.31 5.55
CA HIS A 34 -6.17 7.98 6.52
C HIS A 34 -5.36 8.60 7.67
N VAL A 35 -4.42 7.84 8.26
CA VAL A 35 -3.53 8.32 9.32
C VAL A 35 -2.69 9.49 8.82
N LYS A 36 -2.12 9.39 7.61
CA LYS A 36 -1.33 10.47 7.02
C LYS A 36 -2.16 11.74 6.88
N PHE A 37 -3.35 11.65 6.30
CA PHE A 37 -4.23 12.81 6.09
C PHE A 37 -4.73 13.42 7.41
N SER A 38 -5.08 12.57 8.37
CA SER A 38 -5.51 13.01 9.71
C SER A 38 -4.37 13.73 10.44
N ARG A 39 -3.15 13.22 10.35
CA ARG A 39 -1.96 13.81 10.99
C ARG A 39 -1.48 15.09 10.30
N GLU A 40 -1.67 15.20 8.98
CA GLU A 40 -1.42 16.45 8.23
C GLU A 40 -2.45 17.53 8.58
N SER A 41 -3.70 17.14 8.85
CA SER A 41 -4.78 18.06 9.24
C SER A 41 -4.71 18.46 10.71
N ASP A 42 -4.33 17.53 11.59
CA ASP A 42 -4.22 17.72 13.03
C ASP A 42 -2.88 17.15 13.55
N PRO A 43 -1.91 18.01 13.89
CA PRO A 43 -0.60 17.60 14.39
C PRO A 43 -0.64 17.00 15.80
N ASP A 44 -1.78 16.99 16.49
CA ASP A 44 -1.97 16.31 17.78
C ASP A 44 -2.68 14.94 17.64
N TYR A 45 -3.17 14.60 16.44
CA TYR A 45 -3.79 13.30 16.17
C TYR A 45 -2.85 12.12 16.42
N ARG A 46 -3.22 11.20 17.31
CA ARG A 46 -2.51 9.93 17.54
C ARG A 46 -3.16 8.77 16.81
N ALA A 47 -2.41 8.10 15.95
CA ALA A 47 -2.89 6.91 15.26
C ALA A 47 -2.86 5.69 16.18
N MET A 48 -3.74 4.70 15.92
CA MET A 48 -3.71 3.43 16.67
C MET A 48 -2.43 2.62 16.46
N CYS A 49 -1.70 2.87 15.37
CA CYS A 49 -0.41 2.24 15.09
C CYS A 49 0.78 2.95 15.73
N ASP A 50 0.56 4.04 16.50
CA ASP A 50 1.58 4.70 17.30
C ASP A 50 1.68 4.05 18.70
N LEU A 51 2.40 2.93 18.77
CA LEU A 51 2.51 2.08 19.97
C LEU A 51 3.46 2.66 21.03
N ALA A 52 4.51 3.37 20.61
CA ALA A 52 5.51 3.98 21.47
C ALA A 52 6.13 5.20 20.77
N GLU A 53 6.88 6.01 21.50
CA GLU A 53 7.54 7.19 20.91
C GLU A 53 8.57 6.82 19.82
N SER A 54 9.19 5.65 19.96
CA SER A 54 10.11 5.04 18.99
C SER A 54 9.39 4.25 17.87
N VAL A 55 8.15 3.82 18.09
CA VAL A 55 7.35 3.04 17.13
C VAL A 55 6.11 3.85 16.77
N SER A 56 6.30 4.81 15.87
CA SER A 56 5.24 5.69 15.38
C SER A 56 5.08 5.58 13.87
N CYS A 57 3.96 5.00 13.44
CA CYS A 57 3.56 4.97 12.03
C CYS A 57 3.29 6.38 11.49
N SER A 58 2.76 7.29 12.33
CA SER A 58 2.49 8.67 11.96
C SER A 58 3.78 9.41 11.57
N LYS A 59 4.85 9.27 12.38
CA LYS A 59 6.18 9.85 12.05
C LYS A 59 6.75 9.26 10.75
N VAL A 60 6.54 7.97 10.50
CA VAL A 60 7.05 7.30 9.29
C VAL A 60 6.30 7.79 8.04
N PHE A 61 4.97 7.86 8.08
CA PHE A 61 4.15 8.24 6.93
C PHE A 61 4.23 9.73 6.57
N THR A 62 4.50 10.61 7.54
CA THR A 62 4.74 12.04 7.28
C THR A 62 6.19 12.36 6.92
N SER A 63 7.11 11.41 7.09
CA SER A 63 8.51 11.59 6.68
C SER A 63 8.64 11.75 5.16
N ARG A 64 9.79 12.28 4.71
CA ARG A 64 10.13 12.40 3.28
C ARG A 64 10.02 11.07 2.52
N TRP A 65 10.26 9.96 3.20
CA TRP A 65 10.22 8.62 2.62
C TRP A 65 8.80 8.09 2.45
N GLY A 66 7.82 8.70 3.12
CA GLY A 66 6.39 8.37 3.03
C GLY A 66 5.68 8.94 1.80
N ARG A 67 6.39 9.69 0.94
CA ARG A 67 5.92 10.14 -0.39
C ARG A 67 6.90 9.69 -1.46
N GLY A 68 6.40 9.14 -2.56
CA GLY A 68 7.20 8.76 -3.73
C GLY A 68 8.44 7.91 -3.40
N PHE A 69 8.37 7.09 -2.34
CA PHE A 69 9.49 6.33 -1.77
C PHE A 69 10.75 7.16 -1.42
N GLY A 70 10.65 8.48 -1.34
CA GLY A 70 11.77 9.41 -1.15
C GLY A 70 12.75 9.52 -2.34
N PHE A 71 12.58 8.71 -3.38
CA PHE A 71 13.40 8.74 -4.60
C PHE A 71 12.76 9.60 -5.70
N VAL A 72 11.43 9.59 -5.79
CA VAL A 72 10.71 10.36 -6.81
C VAL A 72 11.00 11.86 -6.66
N GLN A 73 11.17 12.35 -5.44
CA GLN A 73 11.48 13.76 -5.17
C GLN A 73 12.88 14.18 -5.68
N LEU A 74 13.77 13.24 -6.02
CA LEU A 74 15.09 13.51 -6.61
C LEU A 74 15.05 13.67 -8.13
N PHE A 75 14.04 13.12 -8.80
CA PHE A 75 13.94 13.08 -10.26
C PHE A 75 12.70 13.78 -10.82
N ALA A 76 11.64 13.91 -10.02
CA ALA A 76 10.38 14.50 -10.40
C ALA A 76 10.16 15.78 -9.58
N GLN A 77 9.88 16.89 -10.29
CA GLN A 77 9.52 18.18 -9.72
C GLN A 77 8.38 18.01 -8.70
N GLU A 78 8.35 18.80 -7.62
CA GLU A 78 7.51 18.55 -6.43
C GLU A 78 6.01 18.35 -6.74
N ASP A 79 5.52 18.92 -7.85
CA ASP A 79 4.14 18.84 -8.35
C ASP A 79 3.85 17.61 -9.25
N SER A 80 4.80 16.69 -9.40
CA SER A 80 4.62 15.54 -10.28
C SER A 80 3.64 14.54 -9.67
N LEU A 81 2.74 14.01 -10.49
CA LEU A 81 1.76 12.98 -10.12
C LEU A 81 2.40 11.70 -9.53
N LEU A 82 3.72 11.51 -9.65
CA LEU A 82 4.45 10.42 -9.02
C LEU A 82 4.79 10.68 -7.55
N ASN A 83 4.77 11.93 -7.06
CA ASN A 83 5.11 12.28 -5.67
C ASN A 83 3.90 12.08 -4.71
N GLN A 84 3.20 10.97 -4.89
CA GLN A 84 2.03 10.62 -4.09
C GLN A 84 2.46 9.86 -2.83
N PRO A 85 1.63 9.84 -1.77
CA PRO A 85 1.92 9.03 -0.59
C PRO A 85 2.09 7.55 -0.97
N ASN A 86 3.07 6.86 -0.37
CA ASN A 86 3.35 5.45 -0.70
C ASN A 86 2.11 4.55 -0.51
N SER A 87 1.26 4.90 0.45
CA SER A 87 -0.01 4.22 0.68
C SER A 87 -0.94 4.24 -0.55
N LEU A 88 -0.92 5.29 -1.37
CA LEU A 88 -1.69 5.35 -2.61
C LEU A 88 -1.13 4.36 -3.65
N LEU A 89 0.19 4.25 -3.77
CA LEU A 89 0.83 3.25 -4.62
C LEU A 89 0.50 1.82 -4.16
N GLY A 90 0.43 1.61 -2.84
CA GLY A 90 -0.05 0.36 -2.24
C GLY A 90 -1.50 0.05 -2.62
N ILE A 91 -2.41 1.03 -2.56
CA ILE A 91 -3.81 0.86 -2.99
C ILE A 91 -3.88 0.42 -4.45
N ILE A 92 -3.14 1.09 -5.34
CA ILE A 92 -3.10 0.75 -6.77
C ILE A 92 -2.57 -0.68 -6.95
N PHE A 93 -1.44 -1.00 -6.31
CA PHE A 93 -0.82 -2.33 -6.40
C PHE A 93 -1.78 -3.45 -5.98
N TYR A 94 -2.36 -3.38 -4.79
CA TYR A 94 -3.25 -4.43 -4.31
C TYR A 94 -4.57 -4.50 -5.07
N THR A 95 -5.06 -3.38 -5.62
CA THR A 95 -6.24 -3.37 -6.50
C THR A 95 -5.92 -4.08 -7.81
N LEU A 96 -4.80 -3.77 -8.46
CA LEU A 96 -4.37 -4.44 -9.68
C LEU A 96 -4.15 -5.94 -9.44
N GLN A 97 -3.55 -6.30 -8.31
CA GLN A 97 -3.30 -7.69 -7.95
C GLN A 97 -4.59 -8.49 -7.65
N LEU A 98 -5.72 -7.83 -7.35
CA LEU A 98 -7.03 -8.47 -7.26
C LEU A 98 -7.72 -8.63 -8.62
N VAL A 99 -7.45 -7.72 -9.54
CA VAL A 99 -8.07 -7.69 -10.88
C VAL A 99 -7.34 -8.62 -11.87
N LEU A 100 -6.02 -8.72 -11.77
CA LEU A 100 -5.15 -9.59 -12.58
C LEU A 100 -5.12 -11.03 -12.06
#